data_AF-A0A9E3AA47-F1
#
_entry.id   AF-A0A9E3AA47-F1
#
_cell.length_a   1.000
_cell.length_b   1.000
_cell.length_c   1.000
_cell.angle_alpha   90.00
_cell.angle_beta   90.00
_cell.angle_gamma   90.00
#
_symmetry.space_group_name_H-M   'P 1'
#
loop_
_entity.id
_entity.type
_entity.pdbx_description
1 polymer ?
#
loop_
_entity_poly.entity_id
_entity_poly.type
_entity_poly.pdbx_seq_one_letter_code
_entity_poly.pdbx_strand_id
1 'polypeptide(L)'
;MPSRLVVLCLGLFLSFGLSACSKQPANSANTTTSSTDATNTQNAPDTLAQKATVPTAEKSKPQVKPVLLPAGTILTVRISEAVGSKISQPGQTFAATLAQPVEVAGKT
;
A
#
# COMPACT_ATOMS: atom_id res chain seq x y z
N MET A 1 29.59 -37.70 -42.83
CA MET A 1 29.90 -36.76 -41.73
C MET A 1 28.65 -36.11 -41.09
N PRO A 2 27.53 -36.83 -40.83
CA PRO A 2 26.32 -36.20 -40.25
C PRO A 2 26.39 -36.03 -38.72
N SER A 3 27.21 -36.82 -38.03
CA SER A 3 27.29 -36.81 -36.56
C SER A 3 27.78 -35.47 -35.98
N ARG A 4 28.70 -34.78 -36.67
CA ARG A 4 29.17 -33.45 -36.25
C ARG A 4 28.10 -32.37 -36.44
N LEU A 5 27.30 -32.49 -37.49
CA LEU A 5 26.17 -31.58 -37.76
C LEU A 5 25.06 -31.77 -36.72
N VAL A 6 24.74 -33.01 -36.36
CA VAL A 6 23.70 -33.34 -35.37
C VAL A 6 24.08 -32.85 -33.97
N VAL A 7 25.35 -33.01 -33.56
CA VAL A 7 25.84 -32.52 -32.25
C VAL A 7 25.82 -30.98 -32.19
N LEU A 8 26.18 -30.30 -33.29
CA LEU A 8 26.16 -28.84 -33.36
C LEU A 8 24.72 -28.29 -33.29
N CYS A 9 23.79 -28.89 -34.03
CA CYS A 9 22.38 -28.50 -33.96
C CYS A 9 21.79 -28.72 -32.56
N LEU A 10 22.04 -29.86 -31.92
CA LEU A 10 21.50 -30.15 -30.60
C LEU A 10 22.02 -29.18 -29.52
N GLY A 11 23.31 -28.82 -29.57
CA GLY A 11 23.90 -27.82 -28.67
C GLY A 11 23.33 -26.41 -28.86
N LEU A 12 23.04 -26.03 -30.11
CA LEU A 12 22.46 -24.71 -30.43
C LEU A 12 21.00 -24.59 -29.97
N PHE A 13 20.21 -25.67 -30.09
CA PHE A 13 18.85 -25.72 -29.55
C PHE A 13 18.80 -25.65 -28.02
N LEU A 14 19.72 -26.32 -27.33
CA LEU A 14 19.77 -26.28 -25.86
C LEU A 14 20.14 -24.89 -25.33
N SER A 15 21.05 -24.17 -26.01
CA SER A 15 21.48 -22.83 -25.60
C SER A 15 20.42 -21.75 -25.89
N PHE A 16 19.66 -21.87 -26.98
CA PHE A 16 18.51 -20.98 -27.25
C PHE A 16 17.32 -21.23 -26.32
N GLY A 17 17.10 -22.47 -25.85
CA GLY A 17 15.98 -22.82 -24.98
C GLY A 17 16.05 -22.20 -23.57
N LEU A 18 17.25 -21.96 -23.04
CA LEU A 18 17.41 -21.40 -21.68
C LEU A 18 17.29 -19.85 -21.63
N SER A 19 17.33 -19.15 -22.77
CA SER A 19 17.25 -17.67 -22.81
C SER A 19 15.83 -17.11 -22.93
N ALA A 20 14.78 -17.95 -22.96
CA ALA A 20 13.39 -17.53 -23.18
C ALA A 20 12.52 -17.43 -21.90
N CYS A 21 13.10 -17.56 -20.71
CA CYS A 21 12.36 -17.46 -19.44
C CYS A 21 12.94 -16.39 -18.47
N SER A 22 13.09 -15.14 -18.92
CA SER A 22 13.25 -13.99 -18.01
C SER A 22 12.09 -13.00 -18.14
N LYS A 23 10.99 -13.27 -17.42
CA LYS A 23 9.95 -12.28 -17.12
C LYS A 23 10.36 -11.56 -15.82
N GLN A 24 10.77 -10.29 -15.90
CA GLN A 24 11.06 -9.44 -14.74
C GLN A 24 9.93 -8.39 -14.58
N PRO A 25 9.28 -8.28 -13.41
CA PRO A 25 8.46 -7.12 -13.09
C PRO A 25 9.35 -5.94 -12.65
N ALA A 26 9.04 -4.75 -13.17
CA ALA A 26 9.68 -3.50 -12.78
C ALA A 26 9.25 -3.08 -11.37
N ASN A 27 10.18 -2.61 -10.53
CA ASN A 27 9.83 -1.87 -9.32
C ASN A 27 10.73 -0.63 -9.20
N SER A 28 10.11 0.54 -9.35
CA SER A 28 10.70 1.86 -9.16
C SER A 28 11.01 2.10 -7.68
N ALA A 29 12.25 2.44 -7.35
CA ALA A 29 12.61 2.96 -6.03
C ALA A 29 12.65 4.50 -6.10
N ASN A 30 11.69 5.13 -5.42
CA ASN A 30 11.65 6.56 -5.14
C ASN A 30 12.46 6.84 -3.86
N THR A 31 13.55 7.61 -3.95
CA THR A 31 14.33 8.04 -2.77
C THR A 31 13.89 9.45 -2.38
N THR A 32 13.13 9.56 -1.29
CA THR A 32 12.81 10.84 -0.66
C THR A 32 14.00 11.32 0.15
N THR A 33 14.63 12.41 -0.31
CA THR A 33 15.51 13.28 0.48
C THR A 33 14.65 14.31 1.20
N SER A 34 14.71 14.36 2.54
CA SER A 34 14.23 15.50 3.31
C SER A 34 15.21 15.82 4.43
N SER A 35 15.92 16.93 4.21
CA SER A 35 16.82 17.61 5.12
C SER A 35 16.08 18.14 6.36
N THR A 36 16.69 18.01 7.53
CA THR A 36 16.25 18.67 8.76
C THR A 36 17.38 19.58 9.23
N ASP A 37 17.26 20.88 8.98
CA ASP A 37 18.04 21.91 9.67
C ASP A 37 17.24 23.21 9.67
N ALA A 38 16.86 23.69 10.86
CA ALA A 38 16.41 25.05 11.07
C ALA A 38 16.70 25.46 12.53
N THR A 39 17.88 26.05 12.70
CA THR A 39 18.30 26.89 13.84
C THR A 39 17.64 28.26 13.72
N ASN A 40 16.96 28.77 14.76
CA ASN A 40 17.01 30.21 15.10
C ASN A 40 16.54 30.56 16.53
N THR A 41 17.53 30.86 17.37
CA THR A 41 17.70 31.95 18.36
C THR A 41 16.48 32.74 18.92
N GLN A 42 16.32 32.61 20.25
CA GLN A 42 16.20 33.64 21.32
C GLN A 42 15.31 34.89 21.15
N ASN A 43 14.35 35.08 22.07
CA ASN A 43 14.27 36.20 23.05
C ASN A 43 12.87 36.27 23.72
N ALA A 44 12.82 36.36 25.05
CA ALA A 44 11.67 36.79 25.86
C ALA A 44 11.69 38.35 26.00
N PRO A 45 10.63 39.08 26.44
CA PRO A 45 9.85 38.82 27.66
C PRO A 45 8.33 39.14 27.64
N ASP A 46 7.66 38.58 28.65
CA ASP A 46 6.48 38.99 29.43
C ASP A 46 5.59 40.17 28.97
N THR A 47 4.26 39.97 28.92
CA THR A 47 3.22 40.93 29.35
C THR A 47 1.84 40.25 29.42
N LEU A 48 1.30 40.13 30.62
CA LEU A 48 -0.12 39.87 30.90
C LEU A 48 -1.00 40.99 30.34
N ALA A 49 -1.95 40.66 29.46
CA ALA A 49 -3.08 41.53 29.13
C ALA A 49 -4.37 40.71 29.02
N GLN A 50 -5.20 40.82 30.05
CA GLN A 50 -6.60 40.40 30.04
C GLN A 50 -7.37 41.20 28.99
N LYS A 51 -8.13 40.52 28.14
CA LYS A 51 -9.24 41.14 27.40
C LYS A 51 -10.39 40.14 27.24
N ALA A 52 -11.43 40.33 28.03
CA ALA A 52 -12.73 39.71 27.80
C ALA A 52 -13.35 40.26 26.52
N THR A 53 -13.80 39.41 25.59
CA THR A 53 -14.64 39.82 24.45
C THR A 53 -15.47 38.63 23.94
N VAL A 54 -16.78 38.66 24.26
CA VAL A 54 -17.96 38.21 23.48
C VAL A 54 -18.10 36.71 23.11
N PRO A 55 -19.20 36.02 23.49
CA PRO A 55 -19.50 34.69 22.98
C PRO A 55 -19.93 34.80 21.51
N THR A 56 -19.01 34.48 20.60
CA THR A 56 -19.37 34.21 19.21
C THR A 56 -20.19 32.92 19.20
N ALA A 57 -21.45 33.01 18.80
CA ALA A 57 -22.29 31.85 18.57
C ALA A 57 -21.68 31.03 17.43
N GLU A 58 -20.85 30.04 17.78
CA GLU A 58 -20.31 29.09 16.83
C GLU A 58 -21.46 28.26 16.27
N LYS A 59 -21.74 28.46 14.98
CA LYS A 59 -22.63 27.61 14.19
C LYS A 59 -22.03 26.20 14.21
N SER A 60 -22.58 25.34 15.08
CA SER A 60 -22.12 23.96 15.27
C SER A 60 -22.05 23.25 13.92
N LYS A 61 -20.84 22.91 13.49
CA LYS A 61 -20.60 22.10 12.30
C LYS A 61 -21.26 20.73 12.54
N PRO A 62 -22.03 20.17 11.58
CA PRO A 62 -22.62 18.85 11.76
C PRO A 62 -21.53 17.84 12.08
N GLN A 63 -21.56 17.27 13.28
CA GLN A 63 -20.63 16.20 13.65
C GLN A 63 -21.05 14.94 12.88
N VAL A 64 -20.22 14.53 11.93
CA VAL A 64 -20.38 13.25 11.23
C VAL A 64 -20.17 12.15 12.25
N LYS A 65 -21.23 11.39 12.56
CA LYS A 65 -21.11 10.24 13.45
C LYS A 65 -20.33 9.13 12.73
N PRO A 66 -19.32 8.50 13.37
CA PRO A 66 -18.65 7.34 12.79
C PRO A 66 -19.65 6.20 12.53
N VAL A 67 -19.55 5.57 11.37
CA VAL A 67 -20.29 4.34 11.06
C VAL A 67 -19.50 3.17 11.66
N LEU A 68 -20.13 2.43 12.59
CA LEU A 68 -19.49 1.30 13.27
C LEU A 68 -19.99 -0.02 12.70
N LEU A 69 -19.07 -0.87 12.25
CA LEU A 69 -19.38 -2.21 11.79
C LEU A 69 -19.51 -3.14 13.00
N PRO A 70 -20.63 -3.88 13.15
CA PRO A 70 -20.77 -4.87 14.21
C PRO A 70 -19.70 -5.96 14.12
N ALA A 71 -19.27 -6.46 15.28
CA ALA A 71 -18.38 -7.62 15.34
C ALA A 71 -19.06 -8.85 14.71
N GLY A 72 -18.27 -9.68 14.03
CA GLY A 72 -18.77 -10.87 13.33
C GLY A 72 -19.37 -10.59 11.95
N THR A 73 -19.33 -9.34 11.45
CA THR A 73 -19.70 -9.04 10.07
C THR A 73 -18.78 -9.78 9.10
N ILE A 74 -19.34 -10.63 8.23
CA ILE A 74 -18.58 -11.38 7.24
C ILE A 74 -18.31 -10.50 6.02
N LEU A 75 -17.03 -10.29 5.72
CA LEU A 75 -16.59 -9.58 4.51
C LEU A 75 -16.10 -10.59 3.48
N THR A 76 -16.81 -10.68 2.36
CA THR A 76 -16.37 -11.49 1.23
C THR A 76 -15.43 -10.68 0.37
N VAL A 77 -14.18 -11.13 0.21
CA VAL A 77 -13.16 -10.45 -0.59
C VAL A 77 -12.64 -11.34 -1.72
N ARG A 78 -12.19 -10.71 -2.80
CA ARG A 78 -11.46 -11.33 -3.91
C ARG A 78 -10.00 -10.93 -3.82
N ILE A 79 -9.11 -11.93 -3.82
CA ILE A 79 -7.67 -11.72 -3.71
C ILE A 79 -7.11 -11.37 -5.09
N SER A 80 -6.24 -10.36 -5.15
CA SER A 80 -5.66 -9.86 -6.41
C SER A 80 -4.34 -10.56 -6.81
N GLU A 81 -3.81 -11.41 -5.94
CA GLU A 81 -2.53 -12.11 -6.11
C GLU A 81 -2.59 -13.57 -5.66
N ALA A 82 -1.58 -14.36 -6.05
CA ALA A 82 -1.49 -15.76 -5.68
C ALA A 82 -1.01 -15.91 -4.24
N VAL A 83 -1.81 -16.58 -3.40
CA VAL A 83 -1.45 -16.93 -2.02
C VAL A 83 -1.41 -18.44 -1.84
N GLY A 84 -0.45 -18.94 -1.07
CA GLY A 84 -0.33 -20.38 -0.83
C GLY A 84 0.79 -20.78 0.11
N SER A 85 0.69 -21.95 0.73
CA SER A 85 1.60 -22.40 1.79
C SER A 85 3.08 -22.48 1.40
N LYS A 86 3.38 -22.74 0.11
CA LYS A 86 4.75 -22.80 -0.42
C LYS A 86 5.29 -21.44 -0.88
N ILE A 87 4.40 -20.53 -1.27
CA ILE A 87 4.76 -19.26 -1.94
C ILE A 87 4.55 -18.04 -1.04
N SER A 88 3.89 -18.22 0.11
CA SER A 88 3.60 -17.17 1.08
C SER A 88 4.23 -17.45 2.43
N GLN A 89 4.52 -16.40 3.19
CA GLN A 89 5.11 -16.47 4.53
C GLN A 89 4.08 -16.12 5.61
N PRO A 90 4.21 -16.63 6.84
CA PRO A 90 3.37 -16.21 7.96
C PRO A 90 3.46 -14.69 8.19
N GLY A 91 2.31 -14.03 8.33
CA GLY A 91 2.23 -12.57 8.50
C GLY A 91 2.39 -11.76 7.21
N GLN A 92 2.60 -12.41 6.06
CA GLN A 92 2.65 -11.71 4.78
C GLN A 92 1.30 -11.04 4.49
N THR A 93 1.35 -9.75 4.15
CA THR A 93 0.17 -8.99 3.73
C THR A 93 -0.20 -9.37 2.30
N PHE A 94 -1.49 -9.39 2.00
CA PHE A 94 -1.99 -9.56 0.64
C PHE A 94 -3.02 -8.48 0.28
N ALA A 95 -3.16 -8.19 -1.01
CA ALA A 95 -4.15 -7.28 -1.56
C ALA A 95 -5.44 -7.99 -1.96
N ALA A 96 -6.58 -7.40 -1.61
CA ALA A 96 -7.91 -7.92 -1.97
C ALA A 96 -8.92 -6.78 -2.16
N THR A 97 -10.02 -7.06 -2.86
CA THR A 97 -11.14 -6.14 -3.08
C THR A 97 -12.45 -6.76 -2.60
N LEU A 98 -13.39 -5.96 -2.12
CA LEU A 98 -14.70 -6.43 -1.68
C LEU A 98 -15.48 -7.05 -2.86
N ALA A 99 -16.06 -8.23 -2.62
CA ALA A 99 -16.89 -8.92 -3.60
C ALA A 99 -18.33 -8.39 -3.63
N GLN A 100 -18.79 -7.82 -2.52
CA GLN A 100 -20.14 -7.27 -2.33
C GLN A 100 -20.08 -6.00 -1.48
N PRO A 101 -21.08 -5.11 -1.57
CA PRO A 101 -21.23 -3.98 -0.65
C PRO A 101 -21.32 -4.43 0.82
N VAL A 102 -20.92 -3.54 1.73
CA VAL A 102 -21.00 -3.80 3.18
C VAL A 102 -22.19 -3.05 3.75
N GLU A 103 -23.08 -3.78 4.42
CA GLU A 103 -24.26 -3.16 5.04
C GLU A 103 -24.02 -2.87 6.52
N VAL A 104 -24.35 -1.65 6.95
CA VAL A 104 -24.37 -1.24 8.35
C VAL A 104 -25.77 -0.72 8.68
N ALA A 105 -26.45 -1.42 9.59
CA ALA A 105 -27.84 -1.10 9.99
C ALA A 105 -28.82 -0.98 8.80
N GLY A 106 -28.67 -1.87 7.81
CA GLY A 106 -29.53 -1.91 6.61
C GLY A 106 -29.26 -0.80 5.59
N LYS A 107 -28.12 -0.11 5.68
CA LYS A 107 -27.63 0.85 4.70
C LYS A 107 -26.31 0.37 4.12
N THR A 108 -26.16 0.47 2.80
CA THR A 108 -24.92 0.15 2.06
C THR A 108 -23.99 1.36 1.96
#